data_AF-A0A1I3B3J1-F1
#
_entry.id   AF-A0A1I3B3J1-F1
#
_cell.length_a   1.000
_cell.length_b   1.000
_cell.length_c   1.000
_cell.angle_alpha   90.00
_cell.angle_beta   90.00
_cell.angle_gamma   90.00
#
_symmetry.space_group_name_H-M   'P 1'
#
loop_
_entity.id
_entity.type
_entity.pdbx_description
1 polymer ?
#
loop_
_entity_poly.entity_id
_entity_poly.type
_entity_poly.pdbx_seq_one_letter_code
_entity_poly.pdbx_strand_id
1 'polypeptide(L)'
;MEEKKQLIEIWGDVVELSDLVRSILISAATTMGAYFLAPGQSTTQQLFFGLAGALMGFMISVVITKPKRHVTYSQETDQNIDQGEN
;
A
#
# COMPACT_ATOMS: atom_id res chain seq x y z
N MET A 1 0.98 23.41 -5.91
CA MET A 1 2.15 22.58 -5.60
C MET A 1 1.88 21.23 -6.24
N GLU A 2 2.72 20.81 -7.18
CA GLU A 2 2.55 19.54 -7.89
C GLU A 2 2.92 18.41 -6.93
N GLU A 3 1.93 17.68 -6.43
CA GLU A 3 2.11 16.47 -5.63
C GLU A 3 2.76 15.41 -6.53
N LYS A 4 4.09 15.32 -6.52
CA LYS A 4 4.83 14.27 -7.21
C LYS A 4 4.40 12.93 -6.64
N LYS A 5 3.57 12.19 -7.38
CA LYS A 5 3.22 10.81 -7.02
C LYS A 5 4.50 9.98 -6.96
N GLN A 6 4.92 9.61 -5.75
CA GLN A 6 6.06 8.74 -5.53
C GLN A 6 5.65 7.30 -5.87
N LEU A 7 5.88 6.91 -7.12
CA LEU A 7 5.75 5.52 -7.57
C LEU A 7 7.06 4.81 -7.22
N ILE A 8 6.96 3.69 -6.52
CA ILE A 8 8.10 2.84 -6.15
C ILE A 8 7.90 1.48 -6.78
N GLU A 9 8.96 0.96 -7.39
CA GLU A 9 8.99 -0.42 -7.87
C GLU A 9 9.28 -1.37 -6.71
N ILE A 10 8.31 -2.22 -6.40
CA ILE A 10 8.40 -3.20 -5.33
C ILE A 10 8.21 -4.57 -5.98
N TRP A 11 9.24 -5.43 -5.93
CA TRP A 11 9.17 -6.80 -6.47
C TRP A 11 8.75 -6.87 -7.95
N GLY A 12 9.14 -5.88 -8.76
CA GLY A 12 8.77 -5.80 -10.18
C GLY A 12 7.35 -5.30 -10.46
N ASP A 13 6.63 -4.84 -9.43
CA ASP A 13 5.34 -4.16 -9.57
C ASP A 13 5.46 -2.67 -9.21
N VAL A 14 4.80 -1.81 -9.99
CA VAL A 14 4.86 -0.36 -9.82
C VAL A 14 3.71 0.07 -8.91
N VAL A 15 4.02 0.39 -7.65
CA VAL A 15 3.01 0.76 -6.65
C VAL A 15 3.21 2.20 -6.18
N GLU A 16 2.12 2.91 -5.89
CA GLU A 16 2.22 4.25 -5.31
C GLU A 16 2.51 4.13 -3.81
N LEU A 17 3.50 4.88 -3.30
CA LEU A 17 3.86 4.85 -1.88
C LEU A 17 2.67 5.24 -0.97
N SER A 18 1.82 6.16 -1.44
CA SER A 18 0.61 6.58 -0.74
C SER A 18 -0.38 5.42 -0.52
N ASP A 19 -0.60 4.59 -1.54
CA ASP A 19 -1.48 3.42 -1.47
C ASP A 19 -0.87 2.33 -0.58
N LEU A 20 0.45 2.14 -0.64
CA LEU A 20 1.17 1.19 0.21
C LEU A 20 1.02 1.56 1.70
N VAL A 21 1.33 2.80 2.07
CA VAL A 21 1.23 3.27 3.46
C VAL A 21 -0.23 3.17 3.94
N ARG A 22 -1.20 3.54 3.11
CA ARG A 22 -2.62 3.43 3.46
C ARG A 22 -3.04 1.97 3.69
N SER A 23 -2.55 1.03 2.88
CA SER A 23 -2.86 -0.40 3.04
C SER A 23 -2.32 -0.98 4.35
N ILE A 24 -1.11 -0.57 4.75
CA ILE A 24 -0.46 -0.98 6.01
C ILE A 24 -1.20 -0.39 7.22
N LEU A 25 -1.58 0.89 7.16
CA LEU A 25 -2.31 1.53 8.24
C LEU A 25 -3.69 0.89 8.46
N ILE A 26 -4.41 0.58 7.37
CA ILE A 26 -5.70 -0.09 7.44
C ILE A 26 -5.54 -1.48 8.05
N SER A 27 -4.60 -2.29 7.54
CA SER A 27 -4.41 -3.65 8.06
C SER A 27 -3.96 -3.67 9.51
N ALA A 28 -3.05 -2.77 9.91
CA ALA A 28 -2.61 -2.63 11.29
C ALA A 28 -3.75 -2.21 12.22
N ALA A 29 -4.56 -1.22 11.81
CA ALA A 29 -5.72 -0.77 12.59
C ALA A 29 -6.77 -1.88 12.76
N THR A 30 -7.06 -2.65 11.70
CA THR A 30 -8.01 -3.77 11.79
C THR A 30 -7.46 -4.91 12.65
N THR A 31 -6.17 -5.23 12.52
CA THR A 31 -5.49 -6.25 13.34
C THR A 31 -5.57 -5.88 14.82
N MET A 32 -5.23 -4.64 15.16
CA MET A 32 -5.22 -4.16 16.53
C MET A 32 -6.65 -4.05 17.08
N GLY A 33 -7.60 -3.57 16.29
CA GLY A 33 -9.02 -3.53 16.66
C GLY A 33 -9.60 -4.91 16.95
N ALA A 34 -9.30 -5.90 16.11
CA ALA A 34 -9.75 -7.27 16.31
C ALA A 34 -9.09 -7.95 17.51
N TYR A 35 -7.80 -7.67 17.74
CA TYR A 35 -7.09 -8.13 18.93
C TYR A 35 -7.73 -7.61 20.23
N PHE A 36 -8.10 -6.33 20.28
CA PHE A 36 -8.76 -5.73 21.45
C PHE A 36 -10.19 -6.25 21.68
N LEU A 37 -10.89 -6.64 20.61
CA LEU A 37 -12.25 -7.19 20.69
C LEU A 37 -12.27 -8.65 21.17
N ALA A 38 -11.12 -9.32 21.25
CA ALA A 38 -11.03 -10.72 21.61
C ALA A 38 -11.40 -10.96 23.10
N PRO A 39 -12.44 -11.75 23.42
CA PRO A 39 -12.83 -12.05 24.79
C PRO A 39 -11.75 -12.88 25.51
N GLY A 40 -11.25 -12.34 26.63
CA GLY A 40 -9.97 -12.71 27.24
C GLY A 40 -9.99 -13.91 28.17
N GLN A 41 -10.20 -15.13 27.66
CA GLN A 41 -9.98 -16.35 28.46
C GLN A 41 -8.77 -17.19 28.00
N SER A 42 -8.15 -16.89 26.86
CA SER A 42 -6.93 -17.60 26.40
C SER A 42 -6.11 -16.76 25.42
N THR A 43 -4.80 -16.65 25.64
CA THR A 43 -3.84 -15.94 24.76
C THR A 43 -3.92 -16.40 23.30
N THR A 44 -4.18 -17.70 23.09
CA THR A 44 -4.36 -18.29 21.76
C THR A 44 -5.56 -17.69 21.02
N GLN A 45 -6.67 -17.42 21.71
CA GLN A 45 -7.85 -16.83 21.08
C GLN A 45 -7.62 -15.39 20.64
N GLN A 46 -6.84 -14.62 21.41
CA GLN A 46 -6.46 -13.25 21.01
C GLN A 46 -5.59 -13.25 19.75
N LEU A 47 -4.66 -14.22 19.62
CA LEU A 47 -3.85 -14.38 18.41
C LEU A 47 -4.72 -14.69 17.18
N PHE A 48 -5.68 -15.62 17.31
CA PHE A 48 -6.59 -15.95 16.22
C PHE A 48 -7.48 -14.77 15.82
N PHE A 49 -7.98 -13.99 16.78
CA PHE A 49 -8.75 -12.79 16.51
C PHE A 49 -7.91 -11.70 15.84
N GLY A 50 -6.68 -11.46 16.30
CA GLY A 50 -5.75 -10.55 15.65
C GLY A 50 -5.45 -10.97 14.21
N LEU A 51 -5.17 -12.26 13.97
CA LEU A 51 -4.90 -12.80 12.64
C LEU A 51 -6.13 -12.71 11.72
N ALA A 52 -7.33 -13.02 12.22
CA ALA A 52 -8.58 -12.87 11.48
C ALA A 52 -8.84 -11.40 11.13
N GLY A 53 -8.54 -10.47 12.05
CA GLY A 53 -8.58 -9.03 11.81
C GLY A 53 -7.59 -8.58 10.75
N ALA A 54 -6.35 -9.11 10.76
CA ALA A 54 -5.34 -8.82 9.76
C ALA A 54 -5.79 -9.26 8.35
N LEU A 55 -6.34 -10.47 8.25
CA LEU A 55 -6.89 -10.99 6.99
C LEU A 55 -8.06 -10.15 6.47
N MET A 56 -8.96 -9.76 7.37
CA MET A 56 -10.11 -8.91 7.00
C MET A 56 -9.65 -7.51 6.56
N GLY A 57 -8.73 -6.90 7.29
CA GLY A 57 -8.14 -5.60 6.96
C GLY A 57 -7.36 -5.63 5.64
N PHE A 58 -6.68 -6.75 5.36
CA PHE A 58 -6.00 -6.98 4.09
C PHE A 58 -7.00 -7.14 2.93
N MET A 59 -8.10 -7.88 3.10
CA MET A 59 -9.13 -7.97 2.05
C MET A 59 -9.74 -6.60 1.73
N ILE A 60 -9.98 -5.79 2.77
CA ILE A 60 -10.46 -4.42 2.61
C ILE A 60 -9.42 -3.56 1.89
N SER A 61 -8.14 -3.68 2.24
CA SER A 61 -7.08 -2.89 1.60
C SER A 61 -6.89 -3.26 0.13
N VAL A 62 -7.02 -4.54 -0.23
CA VAL A 62 -6.99 -5.01 -1.62
C VAL A 62 -8.13 -4.42 -2.45
N VAL A 63 -9.35 -4.34 -1.88
CA VAL A 63 -10.50 -3.74 -2.58
C VAL A 63 -10.35 -2.22 -2.72
N ILE A 64 -9.79 -1.55 -1.71
CA ILE A 64 -9.57 -0.09 -1.72
C ILE A 64 -8.44 0.30 -2.69
N THR A 65 -7.41 -0.55 -2.80
CA THR A 65 -6.29 -0.36 -3.72
C THR A 65 -6.80 -0.62 -5.13
N LYS A 66 -7.36 0.41 -5.77
CA LYS A 66 -7.89 0.30 -7.12
C LYS A 66 -6.79 -0.19 -8.06
N PRO A 67 -7.06 -1.23 -8.88
CA PRO A 67 -6.11 -1.65 -9.90
C PRO A 67 -5.90 -0.48 -10.86
N LYS A 68 -4.71 0.11 -10.85
CA LYS A 68 -4.33 1.18 -11.77
C LYS A 68 -4.23 0.60 -13.18
N ARG A 69 -5.33 0.64 -13.92
CA ARG A 69 -5.39 0.22 -15.33
C ARG A 69 -4.66 1.17 -16.29
N HIS A 70 -4.07 2.25 -15.77
CA HIS A 70 -3.28 3.21 -16.53
C HIS A 70 -1.95 3.40 -15.79
N VAL A 71 -0.97 2.57 -16.11
CA VAL A 71 0.44 2.81 -15.78
C VAL A 71 0.91 3.86 -16.79
N THR A 72 0.72 5.13 -16.48
CA THR A 72 1.36 6.20 -17.25
C THR A 72 2.80 6.28 -16.78
N TYR A 73 3.70 5.59 -17.49
CA TYR A 73 5.13 5.86 -17.38
C TYR A 73 5.32 7.33 -17.71
N SER A 74 5.65 8.14 -16.71
CA SER A 74 6.12 9.49 -16.98
C SER A 74 7.50 9.32 -17.56
N GLN A 75 7.58 9.28 -18.88
CA GLN A 75 8.82 9.43 -19.63
C GLN A 75 9.31 10.85 -19.34
N GLU A 76 10.04 11.00 -18.24
CA GLU A 76 10.80 12.21 -18.01
C GLU A 76 11.74 12.40 -19.20
N THR A 77 11.50 13.53 -19.85
CA THR A 77 11.96 13.87 -21.17
C THR A 77 13.44 14.23 -21.08
N ASP A 78 14.32 13.27 -21.35
CA ASP A 78 15.72 13.53 -21.70
C ASP A 78 15.76 14.14 -23.12
N GLN A 79 15.37 15.41 -23.23
CA GLN A 79 15.54 16.26 -24.42
C GLN A 79 16.57 17.37 -24.12
N ASN A 80 17.72 17.01 -23.55
CA ASN A 80 18.81 17.96 -23.36
C ASN A 80 20.18 17.36 -23.68
N ILE A 81 20.34 16.77 -24.87
CA ILE A 81 21.66 16.58 -25.51
C ILE A 81 21.49 16.65 -27.04
N ASP A 82 21.15 17.82 -27.57
CA ASP A 82 21.31 18.12 -29.02
C ASP A 82 21.54 19.62 -29.29
N GLN A 83 22.06 20.36 -28.29
CA GLN A 83 22.57 21.72 -28.50
C GLN A 83 23.97 21.85 -27.91
N GLY A 84 24.96 21.51 -28.72
CA GLY A 84 26.35 21.86 -28.45
C GLY A 84 27.32 20.85 -28.99
N GLU A 85 27.57 20.85 -30.30
CA GLU A 85 28.90 21.16 -30.82
C GLU A 85 28.82 21.32 -32.35
N ASN A 86 29.33 22.48 -32.79
CA ASN A 86 29.59 22.81 -34.19
C ASN A 86 30.89 22.14 -34.65
#